data_AF-A0A382A1K8-F1
#
_entry.id   AF-A0A382A1K8-F1
#
_cell.length_a   1.000
_cell.length_b   1.000
_cell.length_c   1.000
_cell.angle_alpha   90.00
_cell.angle_beta   90.00
_cell.angle_gamma   90.00
#
_symmetry.space_group_name_H-M   'P 1'
#
loop_
_entity.id
_entity.type
_entity.pdbx_description
1 polymer ?
#
loop_
_entity_poly.entity_id
_entity_poly.type
_entity_poly.pdbx_seq_one_letter_code
_entity_poly.pdbx_strand_id
1 'polypeptide(L)'
;MPTLSSPLKIVNSPTDPFHIMQMLNIIARGIDRSIEIDEYDLTCSGPSYTVDTVRYLQKKYADYSISMVVGADQMMKIEHWKDYQDIVNIVHIICFNRKNCNFTHRPNMSLTWIDDFKINISSEQIKNDIIKGELKEDNLPPAVKQYIIKNQLYGYK
;
A
#
# COMPACT_ATOMS: atom_id res chain seq x y z
N MET A 1 7.27 -1.29 -0.90
CA MET A 1 7.39 0.19 -0.89
C MET A 1 6.47 0.78 0.19
N PRO A 2 6.94 0.97 1.43
CA PRO A 2 6.26 1.81 2.42
C PRO A 2 6.54 3.30 2.16
N THR A 3 5.55 4.17 2.33
CA THR A 3 5.66 5.62 2.08
C THR A 3 5.49 6.42 3.36
N LEU A 4 6.26 7.49 3.56
CA LEU A 4 6.10 8.43 4.70
C LEU A 4 4.78 9.19 4.64
N SER A 5 4.42 9.67 3.45
CA SER A 5 3.21 10.42 3.20
C SER A 5 2.72 10.12 1.78
N SER A 6 1.41 9.87 1.66
CA SER A 6 0.79 9.83 0.34
C SER A 6 0.62 11.29 -0.13
N PRO A 7 1.00 11.64 -1.38
CA PRO A 7 0.88 13.01 -1.89
C PRO A 7 -0.55 13.58 -1.81
N LEU A 8 -1.56 12.71 -1.78
CA LEU A 8 -2.98 13.07 -1.75
C LEU A 8 -3.61 12.95 -0.35
N LYS A 9 -2.82 12.71 0.71
CA LYS A 9 -3.33 12.59 2.09
C LYS A 9 -2.58 13.50 3.04
N ILE A 10 -3.33 14.31 3.79
CA ILE A 10 -2.84 14.99 5.00
C ILE A 10 -2.97 14.00 6.16
N VAL A 11 -1.86 13.66 6.82
CA VAL A 11 -1.84 12.72 7.94
C VAL A 11 -1.60 13.49 9.23
N ASN A 12 -2.63 13.61 10.08
CA ASN A 12 -2.57 14.39 11.32
C ASN A 12 -1.72 13.75 12.43
N SER A 13 -1.35 12.47 12.30
CA SER A 13 -0.44 11.75 13.20
C SER A 13 0.23 10.59 12.44
N PRO A 14 1.34 10.86 11.73
CA PRO A 14 2.04 9.81 11.00
C PRO A 14 2.59 8.78 11.99
N THR A 15 2.48 7.50 11.63
CA THR A 15 3.15 6.43 12.37
C THR A 15 4.64 6.53 12.08
N ASP A 16 5.47 6.40 13.12
CA ASP A 16 6.92 6.37 12.93
C ASP A 16 7.29 5.30 11.87
N PRO A 17 8.06 5.67 10.83
CA PRO A 17 8.52 4.75 9.79
C PRO A 17 9.19 3.50 10.35
N PHE A 18 9.88 3.62 11.49
CA PHE A 18 10.46 2.51 12.21
C PHE A 18 9.41 1.44 12.53
N HIS A 19 8.26 1.83 13.09
CA HIS A 19 7.19 0.88 13.44
C HIS A 19 6.53 0.28 12.20
N ILE A 20 6.39 1.05 11.12
CA ILE A 20 5.90 0.54 9.83
C ILE A 20 6.82 -0.57 9.33
N MET A 21 8.13 -0.32 9.31
CA MET A 21 9.13 -1.31 8.88
C MET A 21 9.13 -2.56 9.74
N GLN A 22 9.03 -2.41 11.07
CA GLN A 22 8.96 -3.56 11.97
C GLN A 22 7.72 -4.42 11.71
N MET A 23 6.54 -3.81 11.53
CA MET A 23 5.32 -4.56 11.22
C MET A 23 5.38 -5.23 9.84
N LEU A 24 5.93 -4.57 8.83
CA LEU A 24 6.11 -5.16 7.51
C LEU A 24 7.09 -6.35 7.55
N ASN A 25 8.20 -6.22 8.28
CA ASN A 25 9.15 -7.31 8.47
C ASN A 25 8.53 -8.52 9.19
N ILE A 26 7.66 -8.29 10.17
CA ILE A 26 6.89 -9.36 10.82
C ILE A 26 6.02 -10.09 9.81
N ILE A 27 5.30 -9.35 8.94
CA ILE A 27 4.43 -9.95 7.91
C ILE A 27 5.27 -10.74 6.90
N ALA A 28 6.34 -10.14 6.38
CA ALA A 28 7.19 -10.75 5.34
C ALA A 28 7.80 -12.08 5.81
N ARG A 29 8.25 -12.16 7.08
CA ARG A 29 8.78 -13.40 7.67
C ARG A 29 7.74 -14.51 7.85
N GLY A 30 6.46 -14.15 7.95
CA GLY A 30 5.36 -15.10 8.12
C GLY A 30 4.84 -15.70 6.82
N ILE A 31 5.36 -15.28 5.66
CA ILE A 31 4.92 -15.74 4.34
C ILE A 31 6.00 -16.65 3.75
N ASP A 32 5.62 -17.86 3.34
CA ASP A 32 6.51 -18.85 2.71
C ASP A 32 6.78 -18.53 1.23
N ARG A 33 7.15 -17.27 0.95
CA ARG A 33 7.55 -16.75 -0.35
C ARG A 33 8.57 -15.62 -0.14
N SER A 34 9.43 -15.42 -1.12
CA SER A 34 10.37 -14.29 -1.11
C SER A 34 9.60 -12.97 -1.20
N ILE A 35 9.68 -12.16 -0.14
CA ILE A 35 9.12 -10.80 -0.09
C ILE A 35 10.26 -9.85 0.29
N GLU A 36 10.52 -8.88 -0.58
CA GLU A 36 11.44 -7.78 -0.31
C GLU A 36 10.65 -6.52 0.09
N ILE A 37 11.08 -5.88 1.17
CA ILE A 37 10.57 -4.56 1.55
C ILE A 37 11.63 -3.55 1.13
N ASP A 38 11.35 -2.81 0.08
CA ASP A 38 12.23 -1.75 -0.40
C ASP A 38 11.83 -0.41 0.22
N GLU A 39 12.81 0.24 0.84
CA GLU A 39 12.69 1.45 1.66
C GLU A 39 12.87 2.75 0.89
N TYR A 40 13.05 2.70 -0.44
CA TYR A 40 13.34 3.88 -1.27
C TYR A 40 12.41 5.06 -0.96
N ASP A 41 11.10 4.81 -0.91
CA ASP A 41 10.07 5.81 -0.62
C ASP A 41 10.16 6.41 0.80
N LEU A 42 10.79 5.72 1.75
CA LEU A 42 11.05 6.22 3.10
C LEU A 42 12.27 7.15 3.16
N THR A 43 13.18 7.04 2.20
CA THR A 43 14.39 7.86 2.14
C THR A 43 14.18 9.19 1.41
N CYS A 44 13.02 9.38 0.78
CA CYS A 44 12.67 10.60 0.06
C CYS A 44 12.47 11.77 1.04
N SER A 45 13.22 12.88 0.83
CA SER A 45 13.13 14.09 1.66
C SER A 45 11.87 14.94 1.43
N GLY A 46 10.95 14.48 0.58
CA GLY A 46 9.72 15.17 0.17
C GLY A 46 8.59 14.18 -0.13
N PRO A 47 7.47 14.62 -0.72
CA PRO A 47 6.38 13.72 -1.08
C PRO A 47 6.88 12.64 -2.04
N SER A 48 6.60 11.37 -1.72
CA SER A 48 6.93 10.26 -2.61
C SER A 48 5.90 10.16 -3.73
N TYR A 49 6.32 10.39 -4.97
CA TYR A 49 5.48 10.22 -6.15
C TYR A 49 5.72 8.86 -6.78
N THR A 50 4.63 8.14 -7.07
CA THR A 50 4.70 6.79 -7.65
C THR A 50 5.51 6.72 -8.95
N VAL A 51 5.49 7.77 -9.79
CA VAL A 51 6.30 7.79 -11.03
C VAL A 51 7.81 7.72 -10.74
N ASP A 52 8.26 8.36 -9.66
CA ASP A 52 9.67 8.38 -9.28
C ASP A 52 10.08 7.01 -8.71
N THR A 53 9.20 6.39 -7.92
CA THR A 53 9.35 4.99 -7.44
C THR A 53 9.42 4.00 -8.60
N VAL A 54 8.53 4.11 -9.58
CA VAL A 54 8.50 3.23 -10.76
C VAL A 54 9.78 3.36 -11.59
N ARG A 55 10.24 4.59 -11.84
CA ARG A 55 11.51 4.83 -12.56
C ARG A 55 12.72 4.30 -11.78
N TYR A 56 12.73 4.42 -10.45
CA TYR A 56 13.75 3.82 -9.60
C TYR A 56 13.77 2.29 -9.75
N LEU A 57 12.61 1.65 -9.64
CA LEU A 57 12.50 0.20 -9.76
C LEU A 57 12.88 -0.32 -11.16
N GLN A 58 12.54 0.41 -12.23
CA GLN A 58 12.99 0.06 -13.58
C GLN A 58 14.52 0.07 -13.70
N LYS A 59 15.19 1.02 -13.06
CA LYS A 59 16.66 1.06 -13.05
C LYS A 59 17.25 -0.05 -12.21
N LYS A 60 16.66 -0.33 -11.04
CA LYS A 60 17.11 -1.39 -10.12
C LYS A 60 16.92 -2.79 -10.73
N TYR A 61 15.85 -2.99 -11.50
CA TYR A 61 15.45 -4.26 -12.09
C TYR A 61 15.30 -4.15 -13.62
N ALA A 62 16.37 -3.72 -14.31
CA ALA A 62 16.34 -3.38 -15.73
C ALA A 62 15.91 -4.53 -16.66
N ASP A 63 16.15 -5.78 -16.26
CA ASP A 63 15.82 -6.97 -17.05
C ASP A 63 14.42 -7.53 -16.77
N TYR A 64 13.63 -6.87 -15.91
CA TYR A 64 12.33 -7.34 -15.47
C TYR A 64 11.20 -6.38 -15.84
N SER A 65 10.03 -6.93 -16.14
CA SER A 65 8.80 -6.14 -16.20
C SER A 65 8.26 -5.90 -14.79
N ILE A 66 7.69 -4.71 -14.58
CA ILE A 66 7.16 -4.30 -13.28
C ILE A 66 5.64 -4.36 -13.32
N SER A 67 5.06 -5.04 -12.34
CA SER A 67 3.62 -5.01 -12.08
C SER A 67 3.32 -4.17 -10.85
N MET A 68 2.40 -3.22 -10.97
CA MET A 68 1.93 -2.40 -9.85
C MET A 68 0.57 -2.89 -9.38
N VAL A 69 0.49 -3.27 -8.11
CA VAL A 69 -0.75 -3.68 -7.45
C VAL A 69 -1.44 -2.46 -6.85
N VAL A 70 -2.71 -2.26 -7.19
CA VAL A 70 -3.50 -1.10 -6.76
C VAL A 70 -4.96 -1.48 -6.48
N GLY A 71 -5.63 -0.75 -5.58
CA GLY A 71 -7.06 -0.89 -5.34
C GLY A 71 -7.89 -0.02 -6.28
N ALA A 72 -9.13 -0.44 -6.58
CA ALA A 72 -10.06 0.33 -7.41
C ALA A 72 -10.24 1.79 -6.96
N ASP A 73 -10.22 2.05 -5.65
CA ASP A 73 -10.35 3.40 -5.08
C ASP A 73 -9.22 4.36 -5.52
N GLN A 74 -8.02 3.83 -5.72
CA GLN A 74 -6.87 4.58 -6.24
C GLN A 74 -6.87 4.62 -7.76
N MET A 75 -7.22 3.50 -8.42
CA MET A 75 -7.28 3.39 -9.87
C MET A 75 -8.26 4.40 -10.48
N MET A 76 -9.42 4.59 -9.85
CA MET A 76 -10.41 5.60 -10.27
C MET A 76 -9.91 7.04 -10.18
N LYS A 77 -8.82 7.29 -9.43
CA LYS A 77 -8.22 8.60 -9.21
C LYS A 77 -6.85 8.74 -9.87
N ILE A 78 -6.42 7.76 -10.68
CA ILE A 78 -5.05 7.69 -11.21
C ILE A 78 -4.65 8.93 -12.01
N GLU A 79 -5.60 9.60 -12.67
CA GLU A 79 -5.33 10.83 -13.44
C GLU A 79 -4.83 12.00 -12.58
N HIS A 80 -5.10 11.97 -11.28
CA HIS A 80 -4.58 12.96 -10.34
C HIS A 80 -3.15 12.65 -9.88
N TRP A 81 -2.60 11.50 -10.26
CA TRP A 81 -1.22 11.15 -9.93
C TRP A 81 -0.27 11.92 -10.85
N LYS A 82 0.82 12.40 -10.27
CA LYS A 82 1.89 13.07 -11.02
C LYS A 82 2.39 12.13 -12.12
N ASP A 83 2.43 12.64 -13.35
CA ASP A 83 2.90 11.93 -14.54
C ASP A 83 2.23 10.55 -14.72
N TYR A 84 0.92 10.44 -14.44
CA TYR A 84 0.21 9.16 -14.49
C TYR A 84 0.31 8.45 -15.85
N GLN A 85 0.43 9.21 -16.95
CA GLN A 85 0.60 8.67 -18.29
C GLN A 85 1.89 7.84 -18.41
N ASP A 86 2.97 8.30 -17.78
CA ASP A 86 4.22 7.54 -17.73
C ASP A 86 4.02 6.26 -16.93
N ILE A 87 3.34 6.34 -15.79
CA ILE A 87 3.07 5.17 -14.94
C ILE A 87 2.32 4.10 -15.74
N VAL A 88 1.19 4.44 -16.37
CA VAL A 88 0.35 3.48 -17.10
C VAL A 88 1.03 2.88 -18.34
N ASN A 89 2.03 3.57 -18.89
CA ASN A 89 2.83 3.10 -20.02
C ASN A 89 4.01 2.21 -19.59
N ILE A 90 4.50 2.40 -18.36
CA ILE A 90 5.71 1.73 -17.86
C ILE A 90 5.38 0.40 -17.15
N VAL A 91 4.29 0.34 -16.39
CA VAL A 91 3.96 -0.82 -15.54
C VAL A 91 2.75 -1.58 -16.07
N HIS A 92 2.69 -2.88 -15.77
CA HIS A 92 1.44 -3.63 -15.82
C HIS A 92 0.65 -3.37 -14.53
N ILE A 93 -0.60 -2.92 -14.64
CA ILE A 93 -1.41 -2.62 -13.46
C ILE A 93 -2.26 -3.85 -13.10
N ILE A 94 -2.19 -4.28 -11.85
CA ILE A 94 -3.08 -5.30 -11.29
C ILE A 94 -4.02 -4.59 -10.32
N CYS A 95 -5.29 -4.43 -10.72
CA CYS A 95 -6.27 -3.68 -9.96
C CYS A 95 -7.32 -4.58 -9.32
N PHE A 96 -7.47 -4.49 -8.00
CA PHE A 96 -8.47 -5.23 -7.24
C PHE A 96 -9.74 -4.40 -7.06
N ASN A 97 -10.91 -4.97 -7.42
CA ASN A 97 -12.19 -4.31 -7.22
C ASN A 97 -12.54 -4.26 -5.73
N ARG A 98 -12.39 -3.10 -5.13
CA ARG A 98 -12.83 -2.83 -3.76
C ARG A 98 -14.14 -2.06 -3.84
N LYS A 99 -15.18 -2.55 -3.16
CA LYS A 99 -16.50 -1.91 -3.04
C LYS A 99 -17.33 -1.89 -4.34
N ASN A 100 -17.20 -2.91 -5.19
CA ASN A 100 -18.01 -3.09 -6.40
C ASN A 100 -18.03 -1.85 -7.30
N CYS A 101 -16.87 -1.24 -7.51
CA CYS A 101 -16.76 -0.12 -8.44
C CYS A 101 -16.95 -0.62 -9.88
N ASN A 102 -17.78 0.09 -10.64
CA ASN A 102 -17.86 -0.12 -12.08
C ASN A 102 -16.64 0.52 -12.74
N PHE A 103 -15.74 -0.30 -13.27
CA PHE A 103 -14.55 0.18 -13.96
C PHE A 103 -14.64 -0.12 -15.46
N THR A 104 -14.51 0.92 -16.26
CA THR A 104 -14.43 0.79 -17.72
C THR A 104 -12.97 0.76 -18.13
N HIS A 105 -12.56 -0.34 -18.75
CA HIS A 105 -11.20 -0.49 -19.26
C HIS A 105 -10.87 0.62 -20.27
N ARG A 106 -9.74 1.28 -20.09
CA ARG A 106 -9.27 2.32 -21.00
C ARG A 106 -8.42 1.70 -22.10
N PRO A 107 -8.56 2.15 -23.36
CA PRO A 107 -7.67 1.70 -24.42
C PRO A 107 -6.22 2.10 -24.08
N ASN A 108 -5.27 1.25 -24.46
CA ASN A 108 -3.81 1.45 -24.31
C ASN A 108 -3.23 1.37 -22.88
N MET A 109 -4.00 0.88 -21.90
CA MET A 109 -3.47 0.61 -20.56
C MET A 109 -3.27 -0.90 -20.36
N SER A 110 -2.07 -1.29 -19.94
CA SER A 110 -1.78 -2.67 -19.55
C SER A 110 -2.38 -2.94 -18.17
N LEU A 111 -3.60 -3.50 -18.11
CA LEU A 111 -4.35 -3.69 -16.87
C LEU A 111 -4.94 -5.10 -16.76
N THR A 112 -4.79 -5.71 -15.59
CA THR A 112 -5.58 -6.87 -15.14
C THR A 112 -6.56 -6.42 -14.05
N TRP A 113 -7.86 -6.61 -14.29
CA TRP A 113 -8.91 -6.33 -13.30
C TRP A 113 -9.31 -7.60 -12.55
N ILE A 114 -9.20 -7.58 -11.22
CA ILE A 114 -9.55 -8.70 -10.34
C ILE A 114 -10.84 -8.34 -9.60
N ASP A 115 -11.96 -8.93 -10.02
CA ASP A 115 -13.28 -8.59 -9.49
C ASP A 115 -13.59 -9.28 -8.16
N ASP A 116 -13.12 -10.52 -7.98
CA ASP A 116 -13.39 -11.33 -6.77
C ASP A 116 -12.39 -11.05 -5.63
N PHE A 117 -12.32 -9.78 -5.18
CA PHE A 117 -11.51 -9.39 -4.04
C PHE A 117 -12.36 -8.98 -2.84
N LYS A 118 -12.70 -9.94 -1.99
CA LYS A 118 -13.68 -9.79 -0.90
C LYS A 118 -13.09 -9.38 0.45
N ILE A 119 -12.06 -8.54 0.46
CA ILE A 119 -11.47 -8.02 1.71
C ILE A 119 -11.92 -6.58 1.96
N ASN A 120 -12.86 -6.42 2.90
CA ASN A 120 -13.37 -5.11 3.32
C ASN A 120 -12.74 -4.65 4.65
N ILE A 121 -11.43 -4.42 4.63
CA ILE A 121 -10.69 -3.88 5.78
C ILE A 121 -9.94 -2.60 5.41
N SER A 122 -9.93 -1.61 6.32
CA SER A 122 -9.14 -0.39 6.14
C SER A 122 -8.30 -0.10 7.37
N SER A 123 -7.14 0.52 7.17
CA SER A 123 -6.25 0.91 8.27
C SER A 123 -6.89 1.95 9.18
N GLU A 124 -7.78 2.79 8.65
CA GLU A 124 -8.53 3.78 9.44
C GLU A 124 -9.51 3.09 10.38
N GLN A 125 -10.25 2.09 9.88
CA GLN A 125 -11.13 1.28 10.71
C GLN A 125 -10.34 0.54 11.79
N ILE A 126 -9.24 -0.12 11.44
CA ILE A 126 -8.39 -0.84 12.40
C ILE A 126 -7.89 0.08 13.51
N LYS A 127 -7.41 1.28 13.17
CA LYS A 127 -6.93 2.25 14.17
C LYS A 127 -8.07 2.71 15.09
N ASN A 128 -9.26 2.97 14.55
CA ASN A 128 -10.42 3.34 15.35
C ASN A 128 -10.87 2.20 16.28
N ASP A 129 -10.87 0.96 15.79
CA ASP A 129 -11.21 -0.23 16.59
C ASP A 129 -10.20 -0.44 17.73
N ILE A 130 -8.90 -0.19 17.48
CA ILE A 130 -7.87 -0.22 18.52
C ILE A 130 -8.17 0.79 19.63
N ILE A 131 -8.46 2.04 19.27
CA ILE A 131 -8.75 3.12 20.25
C ILE A 131 -9.97 2.77 21.11
N LYS A 132 -10.97 2.09 20.53
CA LYS A 132 -12.20 1.69 21.22
C LYS A 132 -12.08 0.38 21.99
N GLY A 133 -10.99 -0.37 21.84
CA GLY A 133 -10.86 -1.73 22.39
C GLY A 133 -11.72 -2.77 21.65
N GLU A 134 -12.15 -2.48 20.42
CA GLU A 134 -13.06 -3.29 19.60
C GLU A 134 -12.33 -4.08 18.49
N LEU A 135 -10.99 -4.17 18.55
CA LEU A 135 -10.19 -4.83 17.52
C LEU A 135 -10.53 -6.33 17.40
N LYS A 136 -11.22 -6.69 16.32
CA LYS A 136 -11.51 -8.09 15.96
C LYS A 136 -10.23 -8.90 15.76
N GLU A 137 -10.25 -10.18 16.14
CA GLU A 137 -9.07 -11.05 16.03
C GLU A 137 -8.59 -11.23 14.58
N ASP A 138 -9.51 -11.41 13.64
CA ASP A 138 -9.17 -11.74 12.24
C ASP A 138 -8.77 -10.51 11.39
N ASN A 139 -8.79 -9.31 11.97
CA ASN A 139 -8.48 -8.08 11.23
C ASN A 139 -6.96 -7.87 11.01
N LEU A 140 -6.12 -8.52 11.80
CA LEU A 140 -4.66 -8.37 11.72
C LEU A 140 -3.97 -9.71 11.95
N PRO A 141 -2.82 -9.97 11.30
CA PRO A 141 -1.96 -11.09 11.67
C PRO A 141 -1.62 -11.03 13.18
N PRO A 142 -1.73 -12.15 13.93
CA PRO A 142 -1.53 -12.15 15.37
C PRO A 142 -0.20 -11.53 15.83
N ALA A 143 0.88 -11.79 15.08
CA ALA A 143 2.20 -11.23 15.37
C ALA A 143 2.26 -9.69 15.24
N VAL A 144 1.51 -9.12 14.29
CA VAL A 144 1.40 -7.65 14.12
C VAL A 144 0.57 -7.06 15.26
N LYS A 145 -0.54 -7.71 15.64
CA LYS A 145 -1.34 -7.31 16.80
C LYS A 145 -0.51 -7.28 18.08
N GLN A 146 0.27 -8.34 18.35
CA GLN A 146 1.18 -8.39 19.50
C GLN A 146 2.22 -7.26 19.46
N TYR A 147 2.77 -6.95 18.29
CA TYR A 147 3.71 -5.84 18.14
C TYR A 147 3.07 -4.48 18.47
N ILE A 148 1.85 -4.22 17.97
CA ILE A 148 1.09 -3.00 18.26
C ILE A 148 0.86 -2.83 19.77
N ILE A 149 0.43 -3.91 20.45
CA ILE A 149 0.17 -3.91 21.89
C ILE A 149 1.46 -3.62 22.68
N LYS A 150 2.53 -4.36 22.40
CA LYS A 150 3.81 -4.24 23.10
C LYS A 150 4.41 -2.83 22.99
N ASN A 151 4.21 -2.16 21.86
CA ASN A 151 4.75 -0.82 21.60
C ASN A 151 3.73 0.31 21.81
N GLN A 152 2.54 0.00 22.36
CA GLN A 152 1.48 0.98 22.66
C GLN A 152 1.11 1.87 21.45
N LEU A 153 1.08 1.28 20.26
CA LEU A 153 0.80 2.03 19.03
C LEU A 153 -0.69 2.35 18.90
N TYR A 154 -1.00 3.44 18.20
CA TYR A 154 -2.37 3.84 17.83
C TYR A 154 -3.30 4.13 19.01
N GLY A 155 -2.75 4.51 20.17
CA GLY A 155 -3.56 4.83 21.35
C GLY A 155 -4.08 3.60 22.09
N TYR A 156 -3.46 2.42 21.87
CA TYR A 156 -3.70 1.23 22.68
C TYR A 156 -3.39 1.56 24.15
N LYS A 157 -4.39 1.41 25.02
CA LYS A 157 -4.30 1.61 26.47
C LYS A 157 -4.34 0.28 27.20
#